data_AF-A0A9D2MDA6-F1
#
_entry.id   AF-A0A9D2MDA6-F1
#
_cell.length_a   1.000
_cell.length_b   1.000
_cell.length_c   1.000
_cell.angle_alpha   90.00
_cell.angle_beta   90.00
_cell.angle_gamma   90.00
#
_symmetry.space_group_name_H-M   'P 1'
#
loop_
_entity.id
_entity.type
_entity.pdbx_description
1 polymer ?
#
loop_
_entity_poly.entity_id
_entity_poly.type
_entity_poly.pdbx_seq_one_letter_code
_entity_poly.pdbx_strand_id
1 'polypeptide(L)' 'MYRCRWCGAAFEEPDAVRVRENLDGENGWWSHTVESCPFCGADECEEMEEDI' A
#
# COMPACT_ATOMS: atom_id res chain seq x y z
N MET A 1 -14.74 0.02 1.10
CA MET A 1 -13.96 1.14 1.70
C MET A 1 -12.65 0.59 2.24
N TYR A 2 -11.56 1.35 2.35
CA TYR A 2 -10.29 0.91 2.92
C TYR A 2 -9.94 1.67 4.20
N ARG A 3 -9.16 1.04 5.09
CA ARG A 3 -8.59 1.66 6.29
C ARG A 3 -7.10 1.37 6.40
N CYS A 4 -6.30 2.41 6.61
CA CYS A 4 -4.88 2.23 6.90
C CYS A 4 -4.68 1.74 8.34
N ARG A 5 -3.92 0.67 8.53
CA ARG A 5 -3.57 0.16 9.87
C ARG A 5 -2.58 1.05 10.62
N TRP A 6 -1.80 1.86 9.92
CA TRP A 6 -0.80 2.75 10.51
C TRP A 6 -1.38 4.08 11.01
N CYS A 7 -2.10 4.81 10.16
CA CYS A 7 -2.64 6.11 10.53
C CYS A 7 -4.13 6.09 10.91
N GLY A 8 -4.82 4.97 10.69
CA GLY A 8 -6.26 4.82 10.96
C GLY A 8 -7.17 5.56 9.98
N ALA A 9 -6.63 6.20 8.95
CA ALA A 9 -7.43 6.91 7.96
C ALA A 9 -8.29 5.93 7.14
N ALA A 10 -9.56 6.30 6.92
CA ALA A 10 -10.46 5.61 6.00
C ALA A 10 -10.51 6.36 4.67
N PHE A 11 -10.51 5.62 3.56
CA PHE A 11 -10.53 6.15 2.20
C PHE A 11 -11.23 5.18 1.24
N GLU A 12 -11.69 5.68 0.10
CA GLU A 12 -12.42 4.88 -0.89
C GLU A 12 -11.48 4.04 -1.75
N GLU A 13 -10.33 4.59 -2.14
CA GLU A 13 -9.35 3.93 -3.02
C GLU A 13 -7.91 4.16 -2.49
N PRO A 14 -7.07 3.11 -2.43
CA PRO A 14 -5.65 3.27 -2.12
C PRO A 14 -4.88 3.93 -3.28
N ASP A 15 -3.73 4.51 -2.98
CA ASP A 15 -2.79 5.01 -3.99
C ASP A 15 -1.85 3.90 -4.46
N ALA A 16 -1.43 3.94 -5.73
CA ALA A 16 -0.55 2.95 -6.32
C ALA A 16 0.89 3.46 -6.40
N VAL A 17 1.75 3.02 -5.47
CA VAL A 17 3.15 3.45 -5.41
C VAL A 17 4.08 2.41 -6.03
N ARG A 18 5.09 2.90 -6.75
CA ARG A 18 6.08 2.04 -7.40
C ARG A 18 7.26 1.83 -6.45
N VAL A 19 7.37 0.64 -5.89
CA VAL A 19 8.44 0.26 -4.96
C VAL A 19 9.57 -0.39 -5.74
N ARG A 20 10.80 -0.11 -5.32
CA ARG A 20 12.01 -0.73 -5.84
C ARG A 20 12.69 -1.48 -4.71
N GLU A 21 12.74 -2.81 -4.82
CA GLU A 21 13.34 -3.68 -3.83
C GLU A 21 14.62 -4.30 -4.41
N ASN A 22 15.66 -4.37 -3.57
CA ASN A 22 16.89 -5.07 -3.91
C ASN A 22 16.73 -6.52 -3.43
N LEU A 23 16.54 -7.44 -4.38
CA LEU A 23 16.19 -8.82 -4.05
C LEU A 23 17.37 -9.65 -3.55
N ASP A 24 18.62 -9.21 -3.78
CA ASP A 24 19.77 -10.08 -3.49
C ASP A 24 21.08 -9.33 -3.20
N GLY A 25 21.06 -8.00 -3.04
CA GLY A 25 22.28 -7.22 -2.73
C GLY A 25 23.31 -7.10 -3.86
N GLU A 26 23.30 -8.01 -4.85
CA GLU A 26 24.43 -8.16 -5.79
C GLU A 26 24.20 -7.65 -7.22
N ASN A 27 22.97 -7.36 -7.68
CA ASN A 27 22.59 -6.54 -8.87
C ASN A 27 21.16 -6.82 -9.39
N GLY A 28 20.21 -7.19 -8.53
CA GLY A 28 18.81 -7.41 -8.91
C GLY A 28 17.89 -6.35 -8.33
N TRP A 29 17.60 -5.29 -9.09
CA TRP A 29 16.54 -4.35 -8.72
C TRP A 29 15.22 -4.82 -9.32
N TRP A 30 14.29 -5.22 -8.47
CA TRP A 30 12.92 -5.48 -8.89
C TRP A 30 12.07 -4.26 -8.59
N SER A 31 11.19 -3.90 -9.52
CA SER A 31 10.21 -2.84 -9.30
C SER A 31 8.82 -3.39 -9.47
N HIS A 32 7.96 -3.14 -8.50
CA HIS A 32 6.56 -3.52 -8.52
C HIS A 32 5.70 -2.38 -8.00
N THR A 33 4.40 -2.48 -8.25
CA THR A 33 3.42 -1.50 -7.79
C THR A 33 2.68 -2.09 -6.60
N VAL A 34 2.63 -1.37 -5.49
CA VAL A 34 1.85 -1.77 -4.31
C VAL A 34 0.79 -0.72 -4.02
N GLU A 35 -0.33 -1.17 -3.46
CA GLU A 35 -1.38 -0.30 -2.95
C GLU A 35 -0.96 0.28 -1.60
N SER A 36 -1.23 1.57 -1.37
CA SER A 36 -0.77 2.29 -0.19
C SER A 36 -1.76 3.33 0.26
N CYS A 37 -1.66 3.75 1.52
CA CYS A 37 -2.51 4.76 2.10
C CYS A 37 -2.23 6.13 1.45
N PRO A 38 -3.22 6.81 0.87
CA PRO A 38 -3.02 8.11 0.22
C PRO A 38 -2.62 9.24 1.20
N PHE A 39 -2.74 9.01 2.51
CA PHE A 39 -2.42 10.00 3.54
C PHE A 39 -1.03 9.85 4.15
N CYS A 40 -0.55 8.61 4.34
CA CYS A 40 0.72 8.34 5.03
C CYS A 40 1.69 7.46 4.22
N GLY A 41 1.26 6.88 3.11
CA GLY A 41 2.07 6.04 2.23
C GLY A 41 2.31 4.61 2.73
N ALA A 42 1.70 4.20 3.85
CA ALA A 42 1.82 2.84 4.35
C ALA A 42 1.08 1.84 3.44
N ASP A 43 1.69 0.70 3.13
CA ASP A 43 1.12 -0.37 2.29
C ASP A 43 0.14 -1.29 3.05
N GLU A 44 0.06 -1.18 4.38
CA GLU A 44 -0.89 -1.94 5.19
C GLU A 44 -2.29 -1.28 5.24
N CYS A 45 -3.06 -1.53 4.17
CA CYS A 45 -4.44 -1.11 4.03
C CYS A 45 -5.39 -2.32 4.16
N GLU A 46 -6.43 -2.19 4.96
CA GLU A 46 -7.46 -3.21 5.17
C GLU A 46 -8.73 -2.83 4.40
N GLU A 47 -9.19 -3.72 3.53
CA GLU A 47 -10.49 -3.58 2.87
C GLU A 47 -11.60 -3.83 3.90
N MET A 48 -12.45 -2.82 4.08
CA MET A 48 -13.67 -2.88 4.85
C MET A 48 -14.84 -3.16 3.91
N GLU A 49 -15.45 -4.34 4.09
CA GLU A 49 -16.71 -4.71 3.46
C GLU A 49 -17.81 -3.77 3.99
N GLU A 50 -18.48 -3.07 3.06
CA GLU A 50 -19.75 -2.41 3.39
C GLU A 50 -20.82 -3.51 3.43
N ASP A 51 -21.12 -4.01 4.63
CA ASP A 51 -22.22 -4.96 4.87
C ASP A 51 -23.54 -4.26 4.49
N ILE A 52 -24.07 -4.55 3.31
CA ILE A 52 -25.31 -3.98 2.75
C ILE A 52 -26.53 -4.87 3.00
#